data_AF-A0A3L7PJC4-F1
#
_entry.id   AF-A0A3L7PJC4-F1
#
_cell.length_a   1.000
_cell.length_b   1.000
_cell.length_c   1.000
_cell.angle_alpha   90.00
_cell.angle_beta   90.00
_cell.angle_gamma   90.00
#
_symmetry.space_group_name_H-M   'P 1'
#
loop_
_entity.id
_entity.type
_entity.pdbx_description
1 polymer ?
#
loop_
_entity_poly.entity_id
_entity_poly.type
_entity_poly.pdbx_seq_one_letter_code
_entity_poly.pdbx_strand_id
1 'polypeptide(L)'
;FVADSITTHYLGRSDPRGGDGNGNARDDIDAVSVIGAVFEEWKIKAVTVNHSGDDGFDLTNSSITMDFVRVFNPYEDGVNLTTSLLQIRPLGRLEVDMTDSTARDRGIFDFEVDTGPAQIVIYPNAYVDIRGYWDNSPGDLRIDVKSRDMPRPSLLTREWYVFNGPLANGQASIFSIP
;
A
#
# COMPACT_ATOMS: atom_id res chain seq x y z
N PHE A 1 -9.88 -18.25 0.47
CA PHE A 1 -9.55 -18.01 -0.94
C PHE A 1 -8.15 -18.54 -1.25
N VAL A 2 -8.00 -19.35 -2.31
CA VAL A 2 -6.72 -19.99 -2.65
C VAL A 2 -6.46 -19.80 -4.14
N ALA A 3 -5.33 -19.21 -4.47
CA ALA A 3 -4.80 -19.05 -5.81
C ALA A 3 -3.28 -18.83 -5.72
N ASP A 4 -2.53 -19.05 -6.78
CA ASP A 4 -1.12 -18.65 -6.77
C ASP A 4 -0.97 -17.13 -6.95
N SER A 5 -1.78 -16.53 -7.83
CA SER A 5 -1.75 -15.10 -8.07
C SER A 5 -3.09 -14.49 -8.48
N ILE A 6 -3.26 -13.20 -8.19
CA ILE A 6 -4.23 -12.30 -8.83
C ILE A 6 -3.44 -11.29 -9.66
N THR A 7 -3.90 -11.04 -10.89
CA THR A 7 -3.33 -9.99 -11.74
C THR A 7 -4.46 -9.20 -12.39
N THR A 8 -4.39 -7.89 -12.26
CA THR A 8 -5.38 -6.96 -12.80
C THR A 8 -4.72 -5.91 -13.69
N HIS A 9 -5.47 -5.44 -14.69
CA HIS A 9 -5.03 -4.45 -15.66
C HIS A 9 -6.20 -3.53 -15.99
N TYR A 10 -6.05 -2.22 -15.75
CA TYR A 10 -7.06 -1.22 -16.13
C TYR A 10 -8.47 -1.56 -15.60
N LEU A 11 -8.53 -2.05 -14.37
CA LEU A 11 -9.78 -2.31 -13.65
C LEU A 11 -10.01 -1.21 -12.63
N GLY A 12 -11.27 -1.05 -12.23
CA GLY A 12 -11.68 0.03 -11.34
C GLY A 12 -12.18 1.26 -12.09
N ARG A 13 -12.49 2.32 -11.36
CA ARG A 13 -12.79 3.64 -11.91
C ARG A 13 -12.45 4.70 -10.88
N SER A 14 -12.12 5.88 -11.36
CA SER A 14 -11.92 7.03 -10.50
C SER A 14 -13.23 7.41 -9.82
N ASP A 15 -13.07 7.94 -8.63
CA ASP A 15 -14.14 8.43 -7.82
C ASP A 15 -15.05 9.47 -8.55
N PRO A 16 -16.40 9.28 -8.65
CA PRO A 16 -17.25 10.08 -9.53
C PRO A 16 -17.35 11.56 -9.16
N ARG A 17 -16.98 11.92 -7.92
CA ARG A 17 -17.03 13.28 -7.38
C ARG A 17 -15.68 13.77 -6.85
N GLY A 18 -14.67 12.90 -6.77
CA GLY A 18 -13.33 13.16 -6.26
C GLY A 18 -13.27 13.21 -4.73
N GLY A 19 -12.19 12.64 -4.18
CA GLY A 19 -11.72 12.74 -2.78
C GLY A 19 -12.00 11.52 -1.90
N ASP A 20 -11.22 11.41 -0.82
CA ASP A 20 -11.13 10.44 0.31
C ASP A 20 -12.41 10.00 1.09
N GLY A 21 -13.60 9.92 0.47
CA GLY A 21 -14.85 9.84 1.22
C GLY A 21 -15.58 8.50 1.27
N ASN A 22 -15.62 7.85 2.43
CA ASN A 22 -16.50 6.71 2.72
C ASN A 22 -18.02 7.00 2.51
N GLY A 23 -18.66 6.45 1.47
CA GLY A 23 -20.12 6.37 1.34
C GLY A 23 -20.67 6.08 -0.08
N ASN A 24 -21.94 5.64 -0.17
CA ASN A 24 -22.64 5.14 -1.38
C ASN A 24 -22.61 5.99 -2.68
N ALA A 25 -22.02 7.18 -2.66
CA ALA A 25 -21.87 8.08 -3.80
C ALA A 25 -20.41 8.32 -4.21
N ARG A 26 -19.46 7.61 -3.57
CA ARG A 26 -18.01 7.78 -3.61
C ARG A 26 -17.29 6.43 -3.34
N ASP A 27 -17.88 5.33 -3.82
CA ASP A 27 -17.27 4.03 -3.58
C ASP A 27 -15.98 3.96 -4.39
N ASP A 28 -14.84 3.88 -3.68
CA ASP A 28 -13.52 3.60 -4.24
C ASP A 28 -13.63 2.28 -5.01
N ILE A 29 -13.49 2.34 -6.33
CA ILE A 29 -13.57 1.13 -7.15
C ILE A 29 -12.16 0.79 -7.59
N ASP A 30 -11.48 0.06 -6.71
CA ASP A 30 -10.14 -0.43 -6.98
C ASP A 30 -10.14 -1.61 -7.94
N ALA A 31 -8.97 -1.88 -8.48
CA ALA A 31 -8.73 -3.13 -9.18
C ALA A 31 -8.72 -4.34 -8.22
N VAL A 32 -8.26 -4.18 -6.98
CA VAL A 32 -8.23 -5.22 -5.94
C VAL A 32 -8.41 -4.60 -4.55
N SER A 33 -9.56 -4.89 -3.93
CA SER A 33 -9.82 -4.60 -2.51
C SER A 33 -10.05 -5.90 -1.74
N VAL A 34 -9.46 -6.03 -0.55
CA VAL A 34 -9.63 -7.20 0.33
C VAL A 34 -10.19 -6.77 1.68
N ILE A 35 -11.38 -7.26 1.99
CA ILE A 35 -12.15 -6.81 3.14
C ILE A 35 -12.35 -7.97 4.13
N GLY A 36 -11.97 -7.75 5.39
CA GLY A 36 -12.23 -8.68 6.50
C GLY A 36 -11.46 -10.00 6.45
N ALA A 37 -10.41 -10.11 5.63
CA ALA A 37 -9.68 -11.36 5.46
C ALA A 37 -8.61 -11.53 6.53
N VAL A 38 -8.53 -12.73 7.13
CA VAL A 38 -7.45 -13.08 8.08
C VAL A 38 -6.47 -14.09 7.49
N PHE A 39 -5.32 -14.27 8.14
CA PHE A 39 -4.18 -15.07 7.65
C PHE A 39 -4.53 -16.50 7.22
N GLU A 40 -5.50 -17.14 7.87
CA GLU A 40 -5.89 -18.52 7.56
C GLU A 40 -6.83 -18.60 6.35
N GLU A 41 -7.49 -17.51 6.00
CA GLU A 41 -8.49 -17.42 4.94
C GLU A 41 -7.88 -17.00 3.60
N TRP A 42 -6.92 -16.08 3.62
CA TRP A 42 -6.23 -15.60 2.43
C TRP A 42 -4.96 -16.42 2.15
N LYS A 43 -5.01 -17.27 1.13
CA LYS A 43 -3.87 -18.12 0.71
C LYS A 43 -3.37 -17.77 -0.69
N ILE A 44 -3.55 -16.52 -1.11
CA ILE A 44 -3.05 -16.01 -2.38
C ILE A 44 -1.64 -15.47 -2.15
N LYS A 45 -0.67 -15.92 -2.95
CA LYS A 45 0.75 -15.60 -2.72
C LYS A 45 1.16 -14.29 -3.36
N ALA A 46 0.57 -13.97 -4.52
CA ALA A 46 0.96 -12.83 -5.33
C ALA A 46 -0.24 -11.98 -5.75
N VAL A 47 -0.11 -10.66 -5.62
CA VAL A 47 -1.03 -9.68 -6.22
C VAL A 47 -0.21 -8.76 -7.11
N THR A 48 -0.69 -8.55 -8.34
CA THR A 48 -0.13 -7.58 -9.26
C THR A 48 -1.24 -6.71 -9.82
N VAL A 49 -1.16 -5.40 -9.57
CA VAL A 49 -2.13 -4.42 -10.06
C VAL A 49 -1.43 -3.45 -11.00
N ASN A 50 -1.96 -3.33 -12.21
CA ASN A 50 -1.46 -2.38 -13.21
C ASN A 50 -2.59 -1.41 -13.56
N HIS A 51 -2.37 -0.12 -13.29
CA HIS A 51 -3.31 0.95 -13.62
C HIS A 51 -4.69 0.74 -13.02
N SER A 52 -4.76 0.63 -11.68
CA SER A 52 -6.04 0.71 -10.98
C SER A 52 -6.75 2.03 -11.29
N GLY A 53 -8.08 1.99 -11.37
CA GLY A 53 -8.92 3.16 -11.57
C GLY A 53 -9.02 4.07 -10.34
N ASP A 54 -8.70 3.54 -9.16
CA ASP A 54 -8.52 4.24 -7.86
C ASP A 54 -7.20 3.77 -7.25
N ASP A 55 -7.23 3.12 -6.08
CA ASP A 55 -6.07 2.66 -5.34
C ASP A 55 -5.51 1.37 -5.93
N GLY A 56 -4.20 1.21 -5.80
CA GLY A 56 -3.50 0.05 -6.33
C GLY A 56 -3.84 -1.24 -5.61
N PHE A 57 -3.68 -1.30 -4.30
CA PHE A 57 -4.04 -2.47 -3.50
C PHE A 57 -4.60 -2.03 -2.16
N ASP A 58 -5.90 -2.22 -1.99
CA ASP A 58 -6.63 -1.81 -0.80
C ASP A 58 -6.91 -2.99 0.14
N LEU A 59 -6.64 -2.79 1.43
CA LEU A 59 -7.00 -3.70 2.51
C LEU A 59 -7.82 -2.97 3.59
N THR A 60 -9.07 -3.38 3.75
CA THR A 60 -9.94 -2.92 4.83
C THR A 60 -10.14 -4.02 5.88
N ASN A 61 -9.85 -3.74 7.15
CA ASN A 61 -10.04 -4.67 8.27
C ASN A 61 -9.43 -6.06 8.01
N SER A 62 -8.27 -6.11 7.36
CA SER A 62 -7.66 -7.35 6.88
C SER A 62 -6.26 -7.56 7.45
N SER A 63 -5.89 -8.82 7.67
CA SER A 63 -4.58 -9.22 8.18
C SER A 63 -4.07 -10.41 7.37
N ILE A 64 -3.17 -10.13 6.42
CA ILE A 64 -2.75 -11.11 5.40
C ILE A 64 -1.23 -11.14 5.22
N THR A 65 -0.73 -12.25 4.68
CA THR A 65 0.69 -12.43 4.34
C THR A 65 0.83 -12.74 2.85
N MET A 66 1.77 -12.05 2.19
CA MET A 66 2.04 -12.13 0.77
C MET A 66 3.50 -12.49 0.49
N ASP A 67 3.74 -13.21 -0.59
CA ASP A 67 5.07 -13.43 -1.16
C ASP A 67 5.41 -12.28 -2.12
N PHE A 68 4.43 -11.77 -2.86
CA PHE A 68 4.63 -10.71 -3.83
C PHE A 68 3.44 -9.75 -3.88
N VAL A 69 3.72 -8.46 -3.75
CA VAL A 69 2.77 -7.39 -4.05
C VAL A 69 3.46 -6.46 -5.04
N ARG A 70 2.83 -6.24 -6.19
CA ARG A 70 3.23 -5.23 -7.16
C ARG A 70 2.06 -4.32 -7.46
N VAL A 71 2.28 -3.03 -7.31
CA VAL A 71 1.37 -1.98 -7.75
C VAL A 71 2.11 -1.11 -8.75
N PHE A 72 1.54 -0.93 -9.93
CA PHE A 72 2.08 -0.06 -10.96
C PHE A 72 1.06 0.99 -11.37
N ASN A 73 1.43 2.24 -11.13
CA ASN A 73 0.74 3.46 -11.57
C ASN A 73 -0.80 3.42 -11.48
N PRO A 74 -1.37 3.21 -10.28
CA PRO A 74 -2.78 3.44 -10.01
C PRO A 74 -3.13 4.93 -10.17
N TYR A 75 -4.42 5.22 -10.22
CA TYR A 75 -4.92 6.58 -10.36
C TYR A 75 -4.69 7.40 -9.09
N GLU A 76 -4.98 6.81 -7.92
CA GLU A 76 -4.76 7.38 -6.59
C GLU A 76 -3.60 6.66 -5.89
N ASP A 77 -3.81 6.09 -4.70
CA ASP A 77 -2.71 5.61 -3.87
C ASP A 77 -2.14 4.27 -4.31
N GLY A 78 -0.87 4.06 -3.98
CA GLY A 78 -0.18 2.80 -4.25
C GLY A 78 -0.80 1.63 -3.46
N VAL A 79 -0.69 1.70 -2.14
CA VAL A 79 -1.25 0.71 -1.22
C VAL A 79 -2.05 1.45 -0.15
N ASN A 80 -3.34 1.17 -0.08
CA ASN A 80 -4.25 1.74 0.90
C ASN A 80 -4.53 0.72 2.01
N LEU A 81 -4.44 1.12 3.28
CA LEU A 81 -4.72 0.25 4.43
C LEU A 81 -5.63 0.94 5.44
N THR A 82 -6.86 0.44 5.60
CA THR A 82 -7.77 0.84 6.68
C THR A 82 -7.83 -0.24 7.76
N THR A 83 -7.27 0.03 8.95
CA THR A 83 -7.19 -0.94 10.07
C THR A 83 -6.70 -2.34 9.62
N SER A 84 -5.56 -2.38 8.94
CA SER A 84 -5.06 -3.60 8.30
C SER A 84 -3.58 -3.90 8.56
N LEU A 85 -3.21 -5.17 8.47
CA LEU A 85 -1.83 -5.65 8.53
C LEU A 85 -1.46 -6.42 7.25
N LEU A 86 -0.53 -5.88 6.48
CA LEU A 86 0.09 -6.57 5.36
C LEU A 86 1.49 -7.05 5.74
N GLN A 87 1.74 -8.35 5.59
CA GLN A 87 3.07 -8.93 5.82
C GLN A 87 3.70 -9.42 4.51
N ILE A 88 4.93 -9.01 4.23
CA ILE A 88 5.73 -9.51 3.10
C ILE A 88 6.74 -10.53 3.64
N ARG A 89 6.64 -11.78 3.18
CA ARG A 89 7.47 -12.90 3.67
C ARG A 89 8.98 -12.68 3.44
N PRO A 90 9.85 -13.41 4.17
CA PRO A 90 11.25 -13.52 3.80
C PRO A 90 11.40 -13.98 2.35
N LEU A 91 12.33 -13.37 1.60
CA LEU A 91 12.53 -13.59 0.16
C LEU A 91 11.33 -13.19 -0.72
N GLY A 92 10.28 -12.60 -0.13
CA GLY A 92 9.19 -11.99 -0.86
C GLY A 92 9.57 -10.64 -1.45
N ARG A 93 8.60 -9.96 -2.07
CA ARG A 93 8.84 -8.67 -2.71
C ARG A 93 7.65 -7.72 -2.62
N LEU A 94 7.93 -6.45 -2.31
CA LEU A 94 6.99 -5.33 -2.39
C LEU A 94 7.48 -4.37 -3.47
N GLU A 95 6.67 -4.16 -4.50
CA GLU A 95 6.90 -3.16 -5.53
C GLU A 95 5.74 -2.17 -5.56
N VAL A 96 6.04 -0.89 -5.44
CA VAL A 96 5.08 0.20 -5.66
C VAL A 96 5.77 1.23 -6.55
N ASP A 97 5.41 1.25 -7.83
CA ASP A 97 5.99 2.14 -8.82
C ASP A 97 4.93 3.13 -9.33
N MET A 98 4.98 4.32 -8.76
CA MET A 98 4.13 5.46 -9.08
C MET A 98 4.85 6.34 -10.10
N THR A 99 4.17 6.75 -11.18
CA THR A 99 4.70 7.82 -12.03
C THR A 99 4.61 9.17 -11.33
N ASP A 100 5.47 10.11 -11.72
CA ASP A 100 5.37 11.50 -11.27
C ASP A 100 4.01 12.09 -11.71
N SER A 101 3.33 12.75 -10.79
CA SER A 101 1.99 13.30 -10.95
C SER A 101 1.82 14.49 -10.02
N THR A 102 1.11 15.51 -10.51
CA THR A 102 0.74 16.69 -9.71
C THR A 102 -0.57 16.50 -8.94
N ALA A 103 -1.18 15.31 -8.98
CA ALA A 103 -2.36 14.98 -8.19
C ALA A 103 -2.04 15.07 -6.70
N ARG A 104 -2.84 15.83 -5.95
CA ARG A 104 -2.61 16.06 -4.51
C ARG A 104 -2.89 14.81 -3.68
N ASP A 105 -3.86 14.00 -4.08
CA ASP A 105 -4.28 12.80 -3.37
C ASP A 105 -3.69 11.57 -4.08
N ARG A 106 -2.37 11.43 -3.95
CA ARG A 106 -1.63 10.41 -4.70
C ARG A 106 -0.27 10.10 -4.09
N GLY A 107 -0.29 9.24 -3.09
CA GLY A 107 0.86 8.73 -2.35
C GLY A 107 1.25 7.30 -2.75
N ILE A 108 2.39 6.87 -2.21
CA ILE A 108 2.79 5.45 -2.21
C ILE A 108 1.89 4.66 -1.26
N PHE A 109 1.54 5.28 -0.14
CA PHE A 109 0.76 4.71 0.94
C PHE A 109 -0.27 5.72 1.41
N ASP A 110 -1.49 5.27 1.63
CA ASP A 110 -2.47 5.95 2.47
C ASP A 110 -2.96 4.98 3.54
N PHE A 111 -2.95 5.40 4.80
CA PHE A 111 -3.26 4.55 5.96
C PHE A 111 -4.32 5.21 6.82
N GLU A 112 -5.43 4.51 7.03
CA GLU A 112 -6.51 4.94 7.92
C GLU A 112 -6.57 4.07 9.18
N VAL A 113 -6.75 4.70 10.34
CA VAL A 113 -6.85 4.02 11.64
C VAL A 113 -8.21 4.26 12.29
N ASP A 114 -9.19 3.45 11.91
CA ASP A 114 -10.52 3.49 12.52
C ASP A 114 -10.56 2.79 13.88
N THR A 115 -10.36 1.47 13.87
CA THR A 115 -10.54 0.62 15.07
C THR A 115 -9.27 -0.12 15.47
N GLY A 116 -8.19 0.05 14.70
CA GLY A 116 -6.90 -0.59 14.95
C GLY A 116 -5.79 -0.02 14.06
N PRO A 117 -4.56 -0.53 14.20
CA PRO A 117 -3.42 -0.01 13.46
C PRO A 117 -3.48 -0.40 11.97
N ALA A 118 -2.92 0.47 11.13
CA ALA A 118 -2.57 0.19 9.74
C ALA A 118 -1.05 0.04 9.62
N GLN A 119 -0.59 -1.12 9.13
CA GLN A 119 0.83 -1.44 9.11
C GLN A 119 1.23 -2.41 7.99
N ILE A 120 2.38 -2.14 7.38
CA ILE A 120 3.10 -3.10 6.54
C ILE A 120 4.34 -3.60 7.30
N VAL A 121 4.49 -4.92 7.40
CA VAL A 121 5.68 -5.58 7.93
C VAL A 121 6.40 -6.30 6.81
N ILE A 122 7.65 -5.94 6.57
CA ILE A 122 8.48 -6.53 5.51
C ILE A 122 9.62 -7.29 6.18
N TYR A 123 9.60 -8.61 6.08
CA TYR A 123 10.56 -9.48 6.76
C TYR A 123 11.97 -9.39 6.13
N PRO A 124 13.03 -9.72 6.90
CA PRO A 124 14.41 -9.67 6.41
C PRO A 124 14.60 -10.46 5.11
N ASN A 125 15.50 -9.98 4.25
CA ASN A 125 15.83 -10.51 2.92
C ASN A 125 14.70 -10.42 1.88
N ALA A 126 13.54 -9.83 2.20
CA ALA A 126 12.59 -9.44 1.18
C ALA A 126 13.16 -8.29 0.32
N TYR A 127 12.73 -8.20 -0.93
CA TYR A 127 13.11 -7.13 -1.84
C TYR A 127 12.05 -6.02 -1.83
N VAL A 128 12.48 -4.77 -1.77
CA VAL A 128 11.59 -3.61 -1.81
C VAL A 128 11.99 -2.72 -2.98
N ASP A 129 11.01 -2.35 -3.78
CA ASP A 129 11.14 -1.45 -4.93
C ASP A 129 10.02 -0.41 -4.87
N ILE A 130 10.29 0.72 -4.23
CA ILE A 130 9.30 1.76 -3.99
C ILE A 130 9.76 3.04 -4.67
N ARG A 131 8.85 3.64 -5.42
CA ARG A 131 9.03 4.93 -6.08
C ARG A 131 7.71 5.67 -6.13
N GLY A 132 7.68 6.89 -5.59
CA GLY A 132 6.47 7.72 -5.61
C GLY A 132 6.54 8.84 -4.57
N TYR A 133 5.42 9.53 -4.36
CA TYR A 133 5.32 10.52 -3.29
C TYR A 133 5.02 9.83 -1.96
N TRP A 134 5.86 10.05 -0.95
CA TRP A 134 5.52 9.76 0.43
C TRP A 134 4.84 11.01 0.98
N ASP A 135 3.53 10.97 1.17
CA ASP A 135 2.78 12.12 1.66
C ASP A 135 2.67 12.07 3.19
N ASN A 136 3.16 13.14 3.81
CA ASN A 136 3.08 13.39 5.25
C ASN A 136 2.70 14.87 5.46
N SER A 137 1.97 15.44 4.48
CA SER A 137 1.53 16.83 4.51
C SER A 137 0.50 17.04 5.63
N PRO A 138 0.33 18.28 6.12
CA PRO A 138 -0.70 18.57 7.11
C PRO A 138 -2.10 18.25 6.56
N GLY A 139 -2.82 17.35 7.23
CA GLY A 139 -4.16 16.91 6.81
C GLY A 139 -4.32 15.39 6.96
N ASP A 140 -3.23 14.67 6.66
CA ASP A 140 -3.24 13.20 6.61
C ASP A 140 -2.58 12.59 7.85
N LEU A 141 -2.79 11.29 8.03
CA LEU A 141 -2.08 10.50 9.02
C LEU A 141 -0.61 10.40 8.63
N ARG A 142 0.28 10.57 9.61
CA ARG A 142 1.71 10.49 9.35
C ARG A 142 2.14 9.04 9.22
N ILE A 143 2.73 8.68 8.09
CA ILE A 143 3.28 7.34 7.85
C ILE A 143 4.79 7.41 7.97
N ASP A 144 5.36 6.55 8.81
CA ASP A 144 6.80 6.44 9.05
C ASP A 144 7.31 5.05 8.72
N VAL A 145 8.61 4.93 8.48
CA VAL A 145 9.30 3.65 8.32
C VAL A 145 10.36 3.47 9.39
N LYS A 146 10.27 2.35 10.10
CA LYS A 146 11.34 1.84 10.95
C LYS A 146 12.09 0.76 10.19
N SER A 147 13.26 1.10 9.68
CA SER A 147 14.16 0.19 8.96
C SER A 147 15.62 0.55 9.20
N ARG A 148 16.52 -0.43 9.05
CA ARG A 148 17.97 -0.19 8.98
C ARG A 148 18.48 -0.01 7.56
N ASP A 149 17.67 -0.40 6.57
CA ASP A 149 18.01 -0.38 5.15
C ASP A 149 17.33 0.77 4.41
N MET A 150 16.03 0.96 4.67
CA MET A 150 15.23 1.98 4.00
C MET A 150 15.49 3.35 4.64
N PRO A 151 15.77 4.41 3.84
CA PRO A 151 15.80 5.77 4.33
C PRO A 151 14.47 6.12 5.00
N ARG A 152 14.54 6.87 6.10
CA ARG A 152 13.35 7.39 6.76
C ARG A 152 12.83 8.63 6.00
N PRO A 153 11.54 8.71 5.68
CA PRO A 153 10.97 9.87 5.00
C PRO A 153 10.84 11.07 5.95
N SER A 154 10.60 12.25 5.39
CA SER A 154 10.14 13.42 6.12
C SER A 154 8.78 13.17 6.76
N LEU A 155 8.64 13.52 8.03
CA LEU A 155 7.36 13.43 8.76
C LEU A 155 6.52 14.71 8.69
N LEU A 156 6.96 15.69 7.90
CA LEU A 156 6.38 17.04 7.87
C LEU A 156 6.00 17.51 6.48
N THR A 157 6.46 16.81 5.44
CA THR A 157 6.34 17.26 4.05
C THR A 157 6.11 16.08 3.14
N ARG A 158 5.29 16.28 2.11
CA ARG A 158 5.31 15.44 0.92
C ARG A 158 6.67 15.48 0.26
N GLU A 159 7.22 14.32 -0.05
CA GLU A 159 8.48 14.23 -0.81
C GLU A 159 8.49 13.06 -1.78
N TRP A 160 9.31 13.18 -2.82
CA TRP A 160 9.55 12.06 -3.72
C TRP A 160 10.49 11.06 -3.04
N TYR A 161 9.98 9.86 -2.78
CA TYR A 161 10.69 8.78 -2.10
C TYR A 161 11.10 7.69 -3.10
N VAL A 162 12.33 7.19 -2.95
CA VAL A 162 12.84 6.07 -3.74
C VAL A 162 13.65 5.14 -2.84
N PHE A 163 13.32 3.85 -2.90
CA PHE A 163 14.15 2.79 -2.36
C PHE A 163 14.11 1.58 -3.29
N ASN A 164 15.27 1.02 -3.61
CA ASN A 164 15.39 -0.19 -4.41
C ASN A 164 16.48 -1.08 -3.80
N GLY A 165 16.08 -2.24 -3.30
CA GLY A 165 17.03 -3.21 -2.77
C GLY A 165 16.43 -4.20 -1.77
N PRO A 166 17.21 -5.20 -1.35
CA PRO A 166 16.81 -6.11 -0.30
C PRO A 166 16.92 -5.47 1.10
N LEU A 167 16.08 -5.94 2.03
CA LEU A 167 16.23 -5.64 3.46
C LEU A 167 17.33 -6.51 4.09
N ALA A 168 18.58 -6.14 3.84
CA ALA A 168 19.76 -6.92 4.24
C ALA A 168 20.11 -6.81 5.73
N ASN A 169 19.71 -5.73 6.41
CA ASN A 169 20.13 -5.43 7.78
C ASN A 169 19.02 -5.64 8.84
N GLY A 170 17.82 -6.05 8.43
CA GLY A 170 16.74 -6.44 9.34
C GLY A 170 15.34 -6.34 8.74
N GLN A 171 14.33 -6.42 9.61
CA GLN A 171 12.93 -6.19 9.24
C GLN A 171 12.69 -4.68 9.03
N ALA A 172 11.79 -4.35 8.11
CA ALA A 172 11.20 -3.01 8.02
C ALA A 172 9.73 -3.04 8.47
N SER A 173 9.29 -1.94 9.09
CA SER A 173 7.89 -1.70 9.43
C SER A 173 7.50 -0.32 8.95
N ILE A 174 6.46 -0.24 8.11
CA ILE A 174 5.83 1.00 7.65
C ILE A 174 4.50 1.10 8.40
N PHE A 175 4.26 2.20 9.11
CA PHE A 175 3.13 2.31 10.02
C PHE A 175 2.68 3.77 10.17
N SER A 176 1.40 3.96 10.46
CA SER A 176 0.87 5.27 10.84
C SER A 176 1.28 5.62 12.28
N ILE A 177 1.60 6.89 12.49
CA ILE A 177 1.87 7.49 13.79
C ILE A 177 0.63 8.27 14.22
N PRO A 178 0.12 8.07 15.45
CA PRO A 178 -0.98 8.86 16.00
C PRO A 178 -0.63 10.34 16.23
#